data_AF-A0A9D3Z5I8-F1
#
_entry.id   AF-A0A9D3Z5I8-F1
#
_cell.length_a   1.000
_cell.length_b   1.000
_cell.length_c   1.000
_cell.angle_alpha   90.00
_cell.angle_beta   90.00
_cell.angle_gamma   90.00
#
_symmetry.space_group_name_H-M   'P 1'
#
loop_
_entity.id
_entity.type
_entity.pdbx_description
1 polymer ?
#
loop_
_entity_poly.entity_id
_entity_poly.type
_entity_poly.pdbx_seq_one_letter_code
_entity_poly.pdbx_strand_id
1 'polypeptide(L)'
;MGMTTTGAAKYRKILQRVKPQIIIVEEAAEILESHIVTTLGDSCKHLILIGDHKQLRPSTTVYELAKKYEMDISLFERMVRNGVPCITLEEQHCMRPEISKLLRREKLYPTLRDHETVLRYDKVKGVDVNIQFITHEEEEYFSGDSTSYLNPHEARYISALCRYFLNQGYPKENITILTPYMGQVLLLRNEMPKSVFDGVRITAVDNFQGEENDIIVLSLVRSSLEINVSKRNPIGFVGIENRICVALSRAKYGLFVLGNFKLLERSSQLWKEIIVELRKANLVKPYLTLRCENHPEMYTYASTAHDFENVPIGGCNKPCGKYLPCGHICPRSCHVVDILHEHVTCYRPCKKINPNCTLGHQCTKKCHQKCGDCKIVVVKVIPMCRHLAELPCHLDPFTGFAMQSVK
;
A
#
# COMPACT_ATOMS: atom_id res chain seq x y z
N MET A 1 17.62 -9.54 29.57
CA MET A 1 18.30 -10.06 28.36
C MET A 1 17.23 -10.36 27.33
N GLY A 2 17.38 -9.92 26.08
CA GLY A 2 16.47 -10.27 24.98
C GLY A 2 17.22 -11.07 23.93
N MET A 3 16.60 -12.12 23.38
CA MET A 3 17.16 -12.95 22.31
C MET A 3 16.04 -13.72 21.60
N THR A 4 16.25 -14.09 20.34
CA THR A 4 15.36 -15.01 19.63
C THR A 4 15.45 -16.41 20.21
N THR A 5 14.45 -17.27 19.97
CA THR A 5 14.45 -18.64 20.49
C THR A 5 15.57 -19.50 19.91
N THR A 6 15.93 -19.31 18.64
CA THR A 6 17.13 -19.90 18.04
C THR A 6 18.41 -19.39 18.71
N GLY A 7 18.46 -18.10 19.04
CA GLY A 7 19.56 -17.52 19.83
C GLY A 7 19.67 -18.16 21.21
N ALA A 8 18.53 -18.34 21.89
CA ALA A 8 18.47 -18.98 23.19
C ALA A 8 18.95 -20.44 23.15
N ALA A 9 18.58 -21.20 22.12
CA ALA A 9 19.09 -22.55 21.88
C ALA A 9 20.62 -22.54 21.66
N LYS A 10 21.13 -21.61 20.84
CA LYS A 10 22.57 -21.44 20.56
C LYS A 10 23.36 -21.08 21.83
N TYR A 11 22.83 -20.19 22.66
CA TYR A 11 23.48 -19.68 23.87
C TYR A 11 23.03 -20.40 25.16
N ARG A 12 22.56 -21.65 25.05
CA ARG A 12 22.09 -22.47 26.19
C ARG A 12 23.06 -22.51 27.36
N LYS A 13 24.37 -22.62 27.10
CA LYS A 13 25.40 -22.61 28.17
C LYS A 13 25.42 -21.31 28.97
N ILE A 14 25.15 -20.18 28.33
CA ILE A 14 25.05 -18.87 28.99
C ILE A 14 23.77 -18.82 29.82
N LEU A 15 22.63 -19.25 29.26
CA LEU A 15 21.35 -19.28 29.98
C LEU A 15 21.42 -20.17 31.24
N GLN A 16 22.09 -21.32 31.17
CA GLN A 16 22.33 -22.19 32.33
C GLN A 16 23.18 -21.55 33.42
N ARG A 17 24.06 -20.62 33.07
CA ARG A 17 24.88 -19.86 34.05
C ARG A 17 24.11 -18.68 34.63
N VAL A 18 23.36 -17.96 33.79
CA VAL A 18 22.54 -16.82 34.23
C VAL A 18 21.38 -17.28 35.12
N LYS A 19 20.87 -18.51 34.91
CA LYS A 19 19.79 -19.11 35.69
C LYS A 19 18.57 -18.19 35.81
N PRO A 20 17.97 -17.78 34.68
CA PRO A 20 16.79 -16.92 34.71
C PRO A 20 15.67 -17.60 35.50
N GLN A 21 15.08 -16.86 36.44
CA GLN A 21 13.94 -17.34 37.23
C GLN A 21 12.60 -17.00 36.58
N ILE A 22 12.58 -15.96 35.75
CA ILE A 22 11.40 -15.49 35.02
C ILE A 22 11.76 -15.49 33.54
N ILE A 23 10.93 -16.12 32.72
CA ILE A 23 11.08 -16.19 31.27
C ILE A 23 9.78 -15.68 30.65
N ILE A 24 9.90 -14.69 29.76
CA ILE A 24 8.80 -14.15 28.98
C ILE A 24 9.05 -14.54 27.53
N VAL A 25 8.05 -15.14 26.89
CA VAL A 25 8.09 -15.53 25.49
C VAL A 25 6.99 -14.78 24.75
N GLU A 26 7.39 -13.89 23.85
CA GLU A 26 6.51 -13.17 22.93
C GLU A 26 6.30 -14.01 21.65
N GLU A 27 5.15 -13.85 20.99
CA GLU A 27 4.70 -14.66 19.84
C GLU A 27 4.78 -16.17 20.12
N ALA A 28 4.49 -16.57 21.37
CA ALA A 28 4.60 -17.96 21.84
C ALA A 28 3.75 -18.95 21.03
N ALA A 29 2.68 -18.46 20.38
CA ALA A 29 1.83 -19.26 19.51
C ALA A 29 2.49 -19.66 18.18
N GLU A 30 3.46 -18.89 17.70
CA GLU A 30 4.18 -19.12 16.44
C GLU A 30 5.50 -19.90 16.64
N ILE A 31 5.87 -20.15 17.91
CA ILE A 31 7.13 -20.81 18.25
C ILE A 31 6.93 -22.32 18.43
N LEU A 32 7.80 -23.11 17.79
CA LEU A 32 7.86 -24.56 18.00
C LEU A 32 8.06 -24.87 19.48
N GLU A 33 7.29 -25.81 20.01
CA GLU A 33 7.39 -26.24 21.40
C GLU A 33 8.83 -26.60 21.80
N SER A 34 9.55 -27.32 20.94
CA SER A 34 10.93 -27.73 21.16
C SER A 34 11.85 -26.54 21.43
N HIS A 35 11.63 -25.41 20.76
CA HIS A 35 12.40 -24.20 20.96
C HIS A 35 12.13 -23.61 22.35
N ILE A 36 10.89 -23.60 22.84
CA ILE A 36 10.61 -23.08 24.19
C ILE A 36 11.19 -24.02 25.25
N VAL A 37 10.95 -25.33 25.14
CA VAL A 37 11.41 -26.32 26.11
C VAL A 37 12.93 -26.29 26.27
N THR A 38 13.69 -26.09 25.19
CA THR A 38 15.17 -26.02 25.27
C THR A 38 15.69 -24.76 25.96
N THR A 39 14.87 -23.73 26.13
CA THR A 39 15.22 -22.51 26.89
C THR A 39 14.87 -22.59 28.37
N LEU A 40 13.98 -23.51 28.75
CA LEU A 40 13.63 -23.74 30.14
C LEU A 40 14.80 -24.44 30.84
N GLY A 41 15.26 -23.84 31.93
CA GLY A 41 16.24 -24.43 32.84
C GLY A 41 15.64 -24.67 34.21
N ASP A 42 16.32 -25.47 35.01
CA ASP A 42 15.89 -25.93 36.35
C ASP A 42 15.66 -24.76 37.32
N SER A 43 16.21 -23.57 37.01
CA SER A 43 16.03 -22.34 37.79
C SER A 43 14.73 -21.59 37.48
N CYS A 44 14.04 -21.92 36.40
CA CYS A 44 12.84 -21.21 35.95
C CYS A 44 11.69 -21.45 36.94
N LYS A 45 11.19 -20.37 37.54
CA LYS A 45 10.07 -20.38 38.50
C LYS A 45 8.78 -19.84 37.89
N HIS A 46 8.89 -18.97 36.89
CA HIS A 46 7.74 -18.35 36.24
C HIS A 46 7.97 -18.25 34.72
N LEU A 47 7.11 -18.93 33.97
CA LEU A 47 7.06 -18.84 32.51
C LEU A 47 5.81 -18.06 32.10
N ILE A 48 6.01 -16.97 31.36
CA ILE A 48 4.94 -16.13 30.81
C ILE A 48 4.96 -16.31 29.30
N LEU A 49 3.89 -16.86 28.74
CA LEU A 49 3.73 -17.05 27.32
C LEU A 49 2.70 -16.04 26.80
N ILE A 50 3.11 -15.19 25.87
CA ILE A 50 2.26 -14.18 25.23
C ILE A 50 2.18 -14.57 23.76
N GLY A 51 0.97 -14.78 23.25
CA GLY A 51 0.77 -15.13 21.85
C GLY A 51 -0.70 -15.37 21.54
N ASP A 52 -0.96 -15.62 20.26
CA ASP A 52 -2.31 -15.80 19.74
C ASP A 52 -2.43 -17.10 18.93
N HIS A 53 -3.00 -18.13 19.55
CA HIS A 53 -3.20 -19.44 18.93
C HIS A 53 -4.26 -19.45 17.81
N LYS A 54 -4.97 -18.33 17.59
CA LYS A 54 -5.88 -18.14 16.45
C LYS A 54 -5.16 -17.52 15.24
N GLN A 55 -3.94 -17.01 15.39
CA GLN A 55 -3.07 -16.52 14.30
C GLN A 55 -2.09 -17.61 13.84
N LEU A 56 -0.96 -17.29 13.21
CA LEU A 56 -0.12 -18.34 12.60
C LEU A 56 0.43 -19.31 13.66
N ARG A 57 0.56 -20.55 13.20
CA ARG A 57 1.22 -21.63 13.90
C ARG A 57 2.68 -21.72 13.48
N PRO A 58 3.54 -22.39 14.26
CA PRO A 58 4.91 -22.66 13.89
C PRO A 58 5.00 -23.39 12.54
N SER A 59 5.95 -22.98 11.70
CA SER A 59 6.20 -23.64 10.42
C SER A 59 7.11 -24.86 10.59
N THR A 60 6.63 -26.04 10.21
CA THR A 60 7.43 -27.27 10.14
C THR A 60 7.99 -27.45 8.74
N THR A 61 9.30 -27.72 8.61
CA THR A 61 9.93 -28.00 7.31
C THR A 61 9.32 -29.22 6.60
N VAL A 62 8.84 -30.21 7.37
CA VAL A 62 8.23 -31.44 6.85
C VAL A 62 6.73 -31.40 7.10
N TYR A 63 5.94 -31.30 6.03
CA TYR A 63 4.48 -31.25 6.08
C TYR A 63 3.85 -32.43 6.83
N GLU A 64 4.37 -33.64 6.62
CA GLU A 64 3.89 -34.85 7.29
C GLU A 64 4.04 -34.77 8.82
N LEU A 65 5.08 -34.09 9.31
CA LEU A 65 5.29 -33.91 10.75
C LEU A 65 4.22 -33.01 11.37
N ALA A 66 3.83 -31.93 10.69
CA ALA A 66 2.70 -31.12 11.10
C ALA A 66 1.39 -31.91 11.06
N LYS A 67 1.10 -32.63 9.97
CA LYS A 67 -0.23 -33.25 9.81
C LYS A 67 -0.45 -34.54 10.57
N LYS A 68 0.59 -35.37 10.70
CA LYS A 68 0.47 -36.67 11.37
C LYS A 68 0.80 -36.60 12.86
N TYR A 69 1.75 -35.74 13.23
CA TYR A 69 2.27 -35.67 14.60
C TYR A 69 1.98 -34.33 15.28
N GLU A 70 1.25 -33.43 14.62
CA GLU A 70 0.86 -32.11 15.15
C GLU A 70 2.04 -31.29 15.67
N MET A 71 3.21 -31.41 15.03
CA MET A 71 4.41 -30.64 15.39
C MET A 71 4.28 -29.13 15.11
N ASP A 72 3.23 -28.72 14.42
CA ASP A 72 2.82 -27.32 14.24
C ASP A 72 1.91 -26.82 15.37
N ILE A 73 1.72 -27.56 16.47
CA ILE A 73 1.09 -27.04 17.68
C ILE A 73 2.18 -26.48 18.58
N SER A 74 2.07 -25.19 18.92
CA SER A 74 2.97 -24.54 19.87
C SER A 74 2.73 -25.00 21.31
N LEU A 75 3.72 -24.80 22.17
CA LEU A 75 3.54 -25.04 23.61
C LEU A 75 2.35 -24.26 24.16
N PHE A 76 2.20 -23.01 23.72
CA PHE A 76 1.10 -22.12 24.09
C PHE A 76 -0.26 -22.72 23.72
N GLU A 77 -0.46 -23.07 22.45
CA GLU A 77 -1.71 -23.65 21.99
C GLU A 77 -2.03 -24.98 22.72
N ARG A 78 -1.01 -25.82 22.93
CA ARG A 78 -1.18 -27.07 23.66
C ARG A 78 -1.60 -26.86 25.12
N MET A 79 -1.04 -25.86 25.80
CA MET A 79 -1.43 -25.52 27.17
C MET A 79 -2.89 -25.05 27.23
N VAL A 80 -3.32 -24.20 26.29
CA VAL A 80 -4.71 -23.76 26.17
C VAL A 80 -5.66 -24.95 25.95
N ARG A 81 -5.32 -25.86 25.02
CA ARG A 81 -6.11 -27.06 24.75
C ARG A 81 -6.23 -28.00 25.96
N ASN A 82 -5.22 -28.01 26.83
CA ASN A 82 -5.20 -28.79 28.06
C ASN A 82 -5.89 -28.09 29.25
N GLY A 83 -6.61 -26.99 29.01
CA GLY A 83 -7.39 -26.30 30.04
C GLY A 83 -6.56 -25.43 30.98
N VAL A 84 -5.32 -25.10 30.62
CA VAL A 84 -4.55 -24.09 31.36
C VAL A 84 -5.24 -22.74 31.20
N PRO A 85 -5.51 -22.01 32.30
CA PRO A 85 -6.15 -20.70 32.22
C PRO A 85 -5.36 -19.75 31.31
N CYS A 86 -6.06 -19.18 30.32
CA CYS A 86 -5.52 -18.20 29.40
C CYS A 86 -6.32 -16.91 29.52
N ILE A 87 -5.63 -15.80 29.79
CA ILE A 87 -6.24 -14.48 29.85
C ILE A 87 -6.23 -13.91 28.42
N THR A 88 -7.39 -13.52 27.92
CA THR A 88 -7.54 -12.91 26.59
C THR A 88 -7.74 -11.41 26.72
N LEU A 89 -6.95 -10.63 25.99
CA LEU A 89 -7.19 -9.20 25.82
C LEU A 89 -8.25 -9.01 24.74
N GLU A 90 -9.39 -8.43 25.10
CA GLU A 90 -10.56 -8.37 24.22
C GLU A 90 -10.70 -7.03 23.48
N GLU A 91 -10.03 -5.98 23.94
CA GLU A 91 -10.13 -4.64 23.36
C GLU A 91 -8.98 -4.39 22.36
N GLN A 92 -9.33 -3.97 21.15
CA GLN A 92 -8.37 -3.70 20.07
C GLN A 92 -8.26 -2.20 19.76
N HIS A 93 -7.05 -1.77 19.44
CA HIS A 93 -6.68 -0.36 19.19
C HIS A 93 -6.13 -0.10 17.78
N CYS A 94 -6.16 -1.10 16.90
CA CYS A 94 -5.48 -1.08 15.59
C CYS A 94 -6.46 -0.74 14.47
N MET A 95 -7.45 -1.60 14.27
CA MET A 95 -8.30 -1.65 13.09
C MET A 95 -9.55 -0.80 13.27
N ARG A 96 -10.06 -0.21 12.19
CA ARG A 96 -11.44 0.31 12.18
C ARG A 96 -12.48 -0.78 12.53
N PRO A 97 -13.63 -0.39 13.10
CA PRO A 97 -14.74 -1.32 13.36
C PRO A 97 -15.18 -2.15 12.16
N GLU A 98 -15.19 -1.56 10.96
CA GLU A 98 -15.60 -2.26 9.74
C GLU A 98 -14.68 -3.44 9.39
N ILE A 99 -13.40 -3.36 9.77
CA ILE A 99 -12.39 -4.40 9.57
C ILE A 99 -12.44 -5.41 10.73
N SER A 100 -12.44 -4.94 11.99
CA SER A 100 -12.46 -5.81 13.16
C SER A 100 -13.71 -6.70 13.22
N LYS A 101 -14.84 -6.20 12.69
CA LYS A 101 -16.09 -6.96 12.57
C LYS A 101 -15.96 -8.23 11.73
N LEU A 102 -15.04 -8.28 10.76
CA LEU A 102 -14.77 -9.49 9.98
C LEU A 102 -14.19 -10.62 10.85
N LEU A 103 -13.52 -10.26 11.94
CA LEU A 103 -12.86 -11.17 12.86
C LEU A 103 -13.74 -11.58 14.05
N ARG A 104 -14.86 -10.87 14.27
CA ARG A 104 -15.89 -11.19 15.28
C ARG A 104 -16.72 -12.39 14.87
N ARG A 105 -16.11 -13.56 14.96
CA ARG A 105 -16.68 -14.86 14.59
C ARG A 105 -16.39 -15.88 15.67
N GLU A 106 -17.27 -16.86 15.81
CA GLU A 106 -17.14 -17.93 16.80
C GLU A 106 -15.81 -18.68 16.68
N LYS A 107 -15.34 -18.91 15.45
CA LYS A 107 -14.08 -19.59 15.18
C LYS A 107 -12.83 -18.73 15.43
N LEU A 108 -13.00 -17.40 15.43
CA LEU A 108 -11.93 -16.40 15.58
C LEU A 108 -12.04 -15.72 16.95
N TYR A 109 -12.52 -14.47 17.01
CA TYR A 109 -12.61 -13.68 18.25
C TYR A 109 -14.04 -13.20 18.52
N PRO A 110 -14.92 -14.01 19.12
CA PRO A 110 -16.32 -13.64 19.34
C PRO A 110 -16.49 -12.47 20.33
N THR A 111 -15.55 -12.26 21.25
CA THR A 111 -15.61 -11.21 22.28
C THR A 111 -14.80 -9.94 21.95
N LEU A 112 -14.23 -9.83 20.75
CA LEU A 112 -13.40 -8.69 20.34
C LEU A 112 -14.20 -7.38 20.32
N ARG A 113 -13.69 -6.35 21.00
CA ARG A 113 -14.28 -5.02 21.15
C ARG A 113 -13.35 -3.95 20.60
N ASP A 114 -13.91 -2.88 20.04
CA ASP A 114 -13.14 -1.74 19.54
C ASP A 114 -12.96 -0.69 20.62
N HIS A 115 -11.74 -0.22 20.81
CA HIS A 115 -11.47 0.95 21.63
C HIS A 115 -11.93 2.24 20.92
N GLU A 116 -12.26 3.29 21.68
CA GLU A 116 -12.77 4.56 21.12
C GLU A 116 -11.81 5.27 20.15
N THR A 117 -10.51 4.96 20.22
CA THR A 117 -9.48 5.55 19.36
C THR A 117 -9.67 5.20 17.89
N VAL A 118 -10.15 3.99 17.59
CA VAL A 118 -10.31 3.53 16.20
C VAL A 118 -11.61 4.03 15.54
N LEU A 119 -12.54 4.56 16.34
CA LEU A 119 -13.82 5.08 15.86
C LEU A 119 -13.68 6.42 15.11
N ARG A 120 -12.57 7.13 15.33
CA ARG A 120 -12.34 8.51 14.86
C ARG A 120 -11.36 8.61 13.68
N TYR A 121 -10.96 7.49 13.12
CA TYR A 121 -10.03 7.49 11.99
C TYR A 121 -10.62 8.20 10.76
N ASP A 122 -9.78 8.90 9.98
CA ASP A 122 -10.15 9.61 8.75
C ASP A 122 -10.36 8.70 7.53
N LYS A 123 -11.44 8.92 6.78
CA LYS A 123 -11.80 8.10 5.61
C LYS A 123 -10.64 7.98 4.60
N VAL A 124 -10.59 6.84 3.90
CA VAL A 124 -9.62 6.64 2.81
C VAL A 124 -9.97 7.58 1.65
N LYS A 125 -9.01 8.41 1.23
CA LYS A 125 -9.11 9.38 0.14
C LYS A 125 -9.17 8.68 -1.22
N GLY A 126 -9.90 9.28 -2.15
CA GLY A 126 -10.03 8.79 -3.51
C GLY A 126 -11.02 7.64 -3.68
N VAL A 127 -11.65 7.16 -2.62
CA VAL A 127 -12.60 6.02 -2.66
C VAL A 127 -13.80 6.28 -1.76
N ASP A 128 -14.93 5.65 -2.08
CA ASP A 128 -16.18 5.83 -1.32
C ASP A 128 -16.24 5.01 -0.02
N VAL A 129 -15.40 3.99 0.08
CA VAL A 129 -15.42 3.01 1.16
C VAL A 129 -14.01 2.76 1.70
N ASN A 130 -13.92 2.50 3.00
CA ASN A 130 -12.65 2.15 3.66
C ASN A 130 -12.29 0.67 3.49
N ILE A 131 -13.30 -0.16 3.20
CA ILE A 131 -13.13 -1.59 3.01
C ILE A 131 -13.89 -2.02 1.77
N GLN A 132 -13.28 -2.83 0.91
CA GLN A 132 -14.01 -3.46 -0.19
C GLN A 132 -13.37 -4.78 -0.63
N PHE A 133 -14.24 -5.70 -1.01
CA PHE A 133 -13.91 -6.98 -1.60
C PHE A 133 -14.23 -6.92 -3.09
N ILE A 134 -13.20 -6.77 -3.92
CA ILE A 134 -13.27 -6.64 -5.37
C ILE A 134 -13.28 -8.04 -5.99
N THR A 135 -14.44 -8.49 -6.47
CA THR A 135 -14.64 -9.84 -6.99
C THR A 135 -14.28 -9.95 -8.46
N HIS A 136 -13.63 -11.04 -8.86
CA HIS A 136 -13.43 -11.41 -10.26
C HIS A 136 -13.46 -12.95 -10.43
N GLU A 137 -13.54 -13.45 -11.66
CA GLU A 137 -13.44 -14.88 -11.99
C GLU A 137 -12.24 -15.20 -12.91
N GLU A 138 -11.29 -14.27 -13.03
CA GLU A 138 -10.08 -14.37 -13.87
C GLU A 138 -9.14 -15.48 -13.41
N GLU A 139 -8.59 -16.26 -14.35
CA GLU A 139 -7.85 -17.49 -14.06
C GLU A 139 -6.52 -17.28 -13.31
N GLU A 140 -6.19 -18.24 -12.45
CA GLU A 140 -4.86 -18.35 -11.83
C GLU A 140 -3.91 -19.15 -12.72
N TYR A 141 -2.60 -18.93 -12.59
CA TYR A 141 -1.58 -19.74 -13.22
C TYR A 141 -0.67 -20.37 -12.17
N PHE A 142 -0.20 -21.58 -12.45
CA PHE A 142 0.83 -22.24 -11.67
C PHE A 142 2.21 -22.00 -12.31
N SER A 143 3.11 -21.37 -11.56
CA SER A 143 4.50 -21.17 -11.97
C SER A 143 5.32 -22.37 -11.52
N GLY A 144 5.80 -23.16 -12.48
CA GLY A 144 6.69 -24.31 -12.21
C GLY A 144 8.00 -23.90 -11.53
N ASP A 145 8.58 -22.77 -11.94
CA ASP A 145 9.87 -22.26 -11.42
C ASP A 145 9.82 -21.91 -9.93
N SER A 146 8.69 -21.36 -9.47
CA SER A 146 8.50 -20.99 -8.06
C SER A 146 7.68 -22.01 -7.27
N THR A 147 7.20 -23.08 -7.92
CA THR A 147 6.23 -24.05 -7.37
C THR A 147 5.06 -23.36 -6.65
N SER A 148 4.57 -22.26 -7.22
CA SER A 148 3.62 -21.35 -6.57
C SER A 148 2.55 -20.88 -7.55
N TYR A 149 1.48 -20.28 -7.01
CA TYR A 149 0.37 -19.74 -7.79
C TYR A 149 0.51 -18.24 -7.97
N LEU A 150 0.03 -17.73 -9.09
CA LEU A 150 -0.03 -16.30 -9.41
C LEU A 150 -1.30 -15.96 -10.20
N ASN A 151 -1.71 -14.70 -10.14
CA ASN A 151 -2.85 -14.16 -10.86
C ASN A 151 -2.46 -12.80 -11.47
N PRO A 152 -2.18 -12.74 -12.79
CA PRO A 152 -1.79 -11.53 -13.49
C PRO A 152 -2.87 -10.44 -13.50
N HIS A 153 -4.15 -10.81 -13.49
CA HIS A 153 -5.23 -9.83 -13.40
C HIS A 153 -5.16 -9.08 -12.06
N GLU A 154 -5.08 -9.81 -10.94
CA GLU A 154 -4.94 -9.21 -9.62
C GLU A 154 -3.67 -8.35 -9.52
N ALA A 155 -2.54 -8.83 -10.05
CA ALA A 155 -1.27 -8.09 -9.98
C ALA A 155 -1.33 -6.74 -10.71
N ARG A 156 -1.89 -6.72 -11.94
CA ARG A 156 -2.06 -5.48 -12.71
C ARG A 156 -3.03 -4.52 -12.02
N TYR A 157 -4.15 -5.03 -11.51
CA TYR A 157 -5.13 -4.20 -10.79
C TYR A 157 -4.51 -3.57 -9.55
N ILE A 158 -3.79 -4.35 -8.73
CA ILE A 158 -3.15 -3.87 -7.50
C ILE A 158 -2.06 -2.85 -7.81
N SER A 159 -1.26 -3.06 -8.86
CA SER A 159 -0.26 -2.08 -9.31
C SER A 159 -0.92 -0.74 -9.67
N ALA A 160 -2.05 -0.77 -10.41
CA ALA A 160 -2.81 0.41 -10.76
C ALA A 160 -3.46 1.10 -9.54
N LEU A 161 -4.07 0.32 -8.64
CA LEU A 161 -4.68 0.82 -7.41
C LEU A 161 -3.65 1.46 -6.46
N CYS A 162 -2.49 0.83 -6.29
CA CYS A 162 -1.42 1.39 -5.46
C CYS A 162 -0.91 2.69 -6.07
N ARG A 163 -0.70 2.75 -7.39
CA ARG A 163 -0.33 4.01 -8.07
C ARG A 163 -1.39 5.08 -7.87
N TYR A 164 -2.66 4.72 -7.91
CA TYR A 164 -3.77 5.63 -7.64
C TYR A 164 -3.69 6.19 -6.21
N PHE A 165 -3.49 5.35 -5.19
CA PHE A 165 -3.32 5.83 -3.81
C PHE A 165 -2.09 6.72 -3.62
N LEU A 166 -0.96 6.41 -4.26
CA LEU A 166 0.20 7.31 -4.26
C LEU A 166 -0.16 8.68 -4.87
N ASN A 167 -0.97 8.70 -5.93
CA ASN A 167 -1.48 9.93 -6.53
C ASN A 167 -2.58 10.63 -5.70
N GLN A 168 -3.13 9.99 -4.67
CA GLN A 168 -3.94 10.65 -3.62
C GLN A 168 -3.09 11.29 -2.51
N GLY A 169 -1.76 11.13 -2.59
CA GLY A 169 -0.83 11.67 -1.61
C GLY A 169 -0.59 10.76 -0.41
N TYR A 170 -0.94 9.47 -0.48
CA TYR A 170 -0.53 8.50 0.54
C TYR A 170 0.98 8.28 0.51
N PRO A 171 1.68 8.32 1.67
CA PRO A 171 3.07 7.89 1.75
C PRO A 171 3.21 6.43 1.31
N LYS A 172 4.34 6.10 0.69
CA LYS A 172 4.56 4.76 0.12
C LYS A 172 4.64 3.70 1.21
N GLU A 173 5.29 4.06 2.32
CA GLU A 173 5.44 3.26 3.53
C GLU A 173 4.11 2.95 4.22
N ASN A 174 3.05 3.75 3.97
CA ASN A 174 1.73 3.56 4.54
C ASN A 174 0.86 2.55 3.76
N ILE A 175 1.39 2.00 2.66
CA ILE A 175 0.71 1.01 1.81
C ILE A 175 1.51 -0.29 1.82
N THR A 176 0.85 -1.38 2.21
CA THR A 176 1.39 -2.74 2.08
C THR A 176 0.51 -3.58 1.16
N ILE A 177 1.15 -4.29 0.23
CA ILE A 177 0.51 -5.35 -0.55
C ILE A 177 0.84 -6.69 0.08
N LEU A 178 -0.22 -7.43 0.40
CA LEU A 178 -0.13 -8.78 0.94
C LEU A 178 -0.66 -9.79 -0.06
N THR A 179 -0.03 -10.96 -0.09
CA THR A 179 -0.51 -12.09 -0.86
C THR A 179 -0.08 -13.41 -0.22
N PRO A 180 -0.85 -14.49 -0.34
CA PRO A 180 -0.50 -15.77 0.28
C PRO A 180 0.55 -16.58 -0.49
N TYR A 181 0.87 -16.20 -1.74
CA TYR A 181 1.74 -16.98 -2.63
C TYR A 181 2.98 -16.21 -3.04
N MET A 182 4.14 -16.84 -2.91
CA MET A 182 5.42 -16.24 -3.32
C MET A 182 5.49 -15.98 -4.83
N GLY A 183 4.84 -16.81 -5.66
CA GLY A 183 4.72 -16.55 -7.10
C GLY A 183 4.07 -15.18 -7.39
N GLN A 184 3.01 -14.85 -6.65
CA GLN A 184 2.35 -13.54 -6.75
C GLN A 184 3.22 -12.40 -6.21
N VAL A 185 4.00 -12.61 -5.14
CA VAL A 185 4.97 -11.60 -4.65
C VAL A 185 5.98 -11.25 -5.76
N LEU A 186 6.52 -12.26 -6.45
CA LEU A 186 7.48 -12.04 -7.53
C LEU A 186 6.83 -11.34 -8.72
N LEU A 187 5.62 -11.74 -9.09
CA LEU A 187 4.87 -11.09 -10.17
C LEU A 187 4.59 -9.62 -9.86
N LEU A 188 4.10 -9.32 -8.66
CA LEU A 188 3.85 -7.94 -8.21
C LEU A 188 5.12 -7.10 -8.23
N ARG A 189 6.27 -7.63 -7.82
CA ARG A 189 7.56 -6.92 -7.88
C ARG A 189 7.99 -6.61 -9.32
N ASN A 190 7.65 -7.46 -10.29
CA ASN A 190 7.91 -7.20 -11.70
C ASN A 190 6.96 -6.14 -12.27
N GLU A 191 5.68 -6.19 -11.89
CA GLU A 191 4.64 -5.20 -12.29
C GLU A 191 4.82 -3.82 -11.61
N MET A 192 5.57 -3.77 -10.50
CA MET A 192 5.76 -2.58 -9.68
C MET A 192 7.24 -2.19 -9.62
N PRO A 193 7.77 -1.49 -10.64
CA PRO A 193 9.16 -1.09 -10.68
C PRO A 193 9.52 -0.12 -9.54
N LYS A 194 10.70 -0.34 -8.93
CA LYS A 194 11.20 0.49 -7.82
C LYS A 194 11.25 1.98 -8.16
N SER A 195 11.50 2.37 -9.40
CA SER A 195 11.50 3.78 -9.83
C SER A 195 10.22 4.54 -9.45
N VAL A 196 9.09 3.84 -9.36
CA VAL A 196 7.79 4.40 -8.97
C VAL A 196 7.43 4.00 -7.54
N PHE A 197 7.62 2.73 -7.19
CA PHE A 197 7.06 2.12 -5.97
C PHE A 197 8.06 1.88 -4.84
N ASP A 198 9.31 2.37 -4.93
CA ASP A 198 10.29 2.21 -3.85
C ASP A 198 9.77 2.80 -2.53
N GLY A 199 9.59 1.94 -1.52
CA GLY A 199 8.93 2.24 -0.25
C GLY A 199 7.62 1.48 -0.01
N VAL A 200 6.90 1.06 -1.07
CA VAL A 200 5.70 0.23 -0.95
C VAL A 200 6.12 -1.20 -0.61
N ARG A 201 5.60 -1.74 0.49
CA ARG A 201 5.97 -3.08 0.93
C ARG A 201 5.15 -4.15 0.21
N ILE A 202 5.83 -5.14 -0.38
CA ILE A 202 5.21 -6.30 -1.03
C ILE A 202 5.77 -7.58 -0.39
N THR A 203 4.92 -8.31 0.31
CA THR A 203 5.33 -9.51 1.06
C THR A 203 4.25 -10.57 1.17
N ALA A 204 4.66 -11.78 1.52
CA ALA A 204 3.73 -12.85 1.85
C ALA A 204 3.04 -12.57 3.20
N VAL A 205 1.78 -13.01 3.34
CA VAL A 205 1.02 -12.88 4.60
C VAL A 205 1.77 -13.48 5.80
N ASP A 206 2.38 -14.65 5.62
CA ASP A 206 3.14 -15.33 6.69
C ASP A 206 4.34 -14.48 7.19
N ASN A 207 4.87 -13.58 6.34
CA ASN A 207 6.01 -12.71 6.66
C ASN A 207 5.58 -11.31 7.14
N PHE A 208 4.32 -11.14 7.54
CA PHE A 208 3.76 -9.87 8.02
C PHE A 208 3.01 -10.03 9.36
N GLN A 209 3.26 -11.13 10.09
CA GLN A 209 2.71 -11.32 11.44
C GLN A 209 3.31 -10.30 12.41
N GLY A 210 2.49 -9.83 13.35
CA GLY A 210 2.87 -8.81 14.33
C GLY A 210 2.99 -7.40 13.74
N GLU A 211 2.83 -7.26 12.43
CA GLU A 211 2.92 -5.99 11.74
C GLU A 211 1.55 -5.47 11.32
N GLU A 212 1.45 -4.17 11.13
CA GLU A 212 0.24 -3.46 10.71
C GLU A 212 0.62 -2.33 9.73
N ASN A 213 -0.31 -1.92 8.89
CA ASN A 213 -0.14 -0.72 8.07
C ASN A 213 -1.46 0.02 7.86
N ASP A 214 -1.37 1.26 7.40
CA ASP A 214 -2.53 2.12 7.22
C ASP A 214 -3.48 1.57 6.15
N ILE A 215 -2.93 1.21 4.99
CA ILE A 215 -3.67 0.63 3.89
C ILE A 215 -3.07 -0.72 3.52
N ILE A 216 -3.91 -1.75 3.53
CA ILE A 216 -3.57 -3.08 3.04
C ILE A 216 -4.35 -3.35 1.75
N VAL A 217 -3.61 -3.75 0.72
CA VAL A 217 -4.17 -4.33 -0.51
C VAL A 217 -3.82 -5.81 -0.55
N LEU A 218 -4.85 -6.68 -0.53
CA LEU A 218 -4.70 -8.12 -0.39
C LEU A 218 -5.08 -8.82 -1.70
N SER A 219 -4.14 -9.58 -2.28
CA SER A 219 -4.37 -10.47 -3.42
C SER A 219 -4.59 -11.89 -2.92
N LEU A 220 -5.75 -12.50 -3.19
CA LEU A 220 -6.04 -13.89 -2.78
C LEU A 220 -5.62 -14.95 -3.81
N VAL A 221 -5.39 -14.54 -5.07
CA VAL A 221 -4.83 -15.32 -6.19
C VAL A 221 -5.73 -16.44 -6.70
N ARG A 222 -6.32 -17.24 -5.81
CA ARG A 222 -7.00 -18.48 -6.16
C ARG A 222 -8.33 -18.21 -6.87
N SER A 223 -8.45 -18.75 -8.08
CA SER A 223 -9.58 -18.58 -8.98
C SER A 223 -9.87 -19.82 -9.85
N SER A 224 -9.11 -20.91 -9.75
CA SER A 224 -9.40 -22.13 -10.52
C SER A 224 -10.60 -22.89 -9.96
N LEU A 225 -11.55 -23.24 -10.84
CA LEU A 225 -12.68 -24.14 -10.57
C LEU A 225 -12.30 -25.62 -10.69
N GLU A 226 -11.11 -25.95 -11.22
CA GLU A 226 -10.55 -27.31 -11.18
C GLU A 226 -10.09 -27.61 -9.75
N ILE A 227 -11.09 -27.76 -8.87
CA ILE A 227 -10.94 -28.41 -7.60
C ILE A 227 -10.51 -29.83 -7.94
N ASN A 228 -9.22 -30.11 -7.82
CA ASN A 228 -8.76 -31.49 -7.71
C ASN A 228 -9.53 -32.11 -6.54
N VAL A 229 -10.56 -32.90 -6.87
CA VAL A 229 -11.48 -33.55 -5.93
C VAL A 229 -10.73 -34.44 -4.93
N SER A 230 -9.47 -34.74 -5.22
CA SER A 230 -8.50 -35.46 -4.40
C SER A 230 -7.80 -34.62 -3.31
N LYS A 231 -7.92 -33.29 -3.28
CA LYS A 231 -7.30 -32.42 -2.26
C LYS A 231 -8.32 -31.98 -1.20
N ARG A 232 -8.06 -32.32 0.07
CA ARG A 232 -8.83 -31.88 1.26
C ARG A 232 -8.96 -30.35 1.42
N ASN A 233 -8.10 -29.56 0.75
CA ASN A 233 -8.12 -28.09 0.79
C ASN A 233 -7.92 -27.52 -0.63
N PRO A 234 -9.00 -27.28 -1.39
CA PRO A 234 -8.92 -26.90 -2.81
C PRO A 234 -8.29 -25.52 -3.03
N ILE A 235 -8.52 -24.61 -2.09
CA ILE A 235 -8.02 -23.23 -2.14
C ILE A 235 -6.68 -23.06 -1.39
N GLY A 236 -6.12 -24.12 -0.80
CA GLY A 236 -4.79 -24.10 -0.20
C GLY A 236 -4.66 -23.08 0.93
N PHE A 237 -3.66 -22.21 0.87
CA PHE A 237 -3.34 -21.21 1.89
C PHE A 237 -4.57 -20.43 2.36
N VAL A 238 -5.35 -19.92 1.41
CA VAL A 238 -6.49 -19.04 1.71
C VAL A 238 -7.66 -19.77 2.36
N GLY A 239 -7.63 -21.10 2.48
CA GLY A 239 -8.63 -21.86 3.23
C GLY A 239 -8.30 -22.05 4.71
N ILE A 240 -7.09 -21.68 5.15
CA ILE A 240 -6.63 -21.91 6.53
C ILE A 240 -7.10 -20.74 7.41
N GLU A 241 -7.93 -21.02 8.42
CA GLU A 241 -8.60 -20.02 9.27
C GLU A 241 -7.60 -19.05 9.92
N ASN A 242 -6.50 -19.57 10.47
CA ASN A 242 -5.43 -18.78 11.07
C ASN A 242 -4.82 -17.75 10.10
N ARG A 243 -4.68 -18.13 8.83
CA ARG A 243 -4.10 -17.27 7.78
C ARG A 243 -5.08 -16.25 7.25
N ILE A 244 -6.37 -16.61 7.18
CA ILE A 244 -7.45 -15.66 6.89
C ILE A 244 -7.47 -14.58 7.98
N CYS A 245 -7.41 -14.99 9.25
CA CYS A 245 -7.35 -14.09 10.38
C CYS A 245 -6.21 -13.08 10.24
N VAL A 246 -4.99 -13.56 10.00
CA VAL A 246 -3.82 -12.68 9.85
C VAL A 246 -4.02 -11.75 8.65
N ALA A 247 -4.36 -12.27 7.47
CA ALA A 247 -4.52 -11.46 6.26
C ALA A 247 -5.54 -10.31 6.39
N LEU A 248 -6.65 -10.54 7.12
CA LEU A 248 -7.72 -9.54 7.29
C LEU A 248 -7.48 -8.56 8.44
N SER A 249 -6.49 -8.79 9.30
CA SER A 249 -6.26 -8.01 10.53
C SER A 249 -5.10 -7.02 10.46
N ARG A 250 -4.47 -6.85 9.29
CA ARG A 250 -3.24 -6.04 9.14
C ARG A 250 -3.50 -4.56 8.85
N ALA A 251 -4.74 -4.19 8.56
CA ALA A 251 -5.12 -2.86 8.09
C ALA A 251 -5.68 -1.97 9.20
N LYS A 252 -5.14 -0.77 9.34
CA LYS A 252 -5.66 0.23 10.28
C LYS A 252 -6.80 1.04 9.68
N TYR A 253 -6.57 1.67 8.53
CA TYR A 253 -7.51 2.62 7.91
C TYR A 253 -8.25 2.04 6.71
N GLY A 254 -7.57 1.26 5.85
CA GLY A 254 -8.12 0.80 4.58
C GLY A 254 -7.78 -0.66 4.24
N LEU A 255 -8.77 -1.46 3.85
CA LEU A 255 -8.60 -2.85 3.46
C LEU A 255 -9.26 -3.14 2.10
N PHE A 256 -8.46 -3.39 1.07
CA PHE A 256 -8.95 -3.70 -0.28
C PHE A 256 -8.52 -5.10 -0.68
N VAL A 257 -9.48 -6.01 -0.84
CA VAL A 257 -9.22 -7.44 -1.08
C VAL A 257 -9.66 -7.82 -2.48
N LEU A 258 -8.77 -8.41 -3.26
CA LEU A 258 -9.06 -8.99 -4.57
C LEU A 258 -9.13 -10.51 -4.47
N GLY A 259 -10.11 -11.11 -5.15
CA GLY A 259 -10.16 -12.54 -5.34
C GLY A 259 -11.47 -13.07 -5.92
N ASN A 260 -11.50 -14.38 -6.15
CA ASN A 260 -12.69 -15.09 -6.59
C ASN A 260 -13.57 -15.50 -5.40
N PHE A 261 -14.43 -14.59 -4.94
CA PHE A 261 -15.26 -14.83 -3.75
C PHE A 261 -16.33 -15.91 -3.95
N LYS A 262 -16.72 -16.20 -5.20
CA LYS A 262 -17.62 -17.32 -5.53
C LYS A 262 -16.95 -18.67 -5.28
N LEU A 263 -15.67 -18.80 -5.60
CA LEU A 263 -14.86 -19.98 -5.29
C LEU A 263 -14.65 -20.10 -3.76
N LEU A 264 -14.28 -19.02 -3.10
CA LEU A 264 -13.94 -19.01 -1.67
C LEU A 264 -15.16 -19.35 -0.79
N GLU A 265 -16.33 -18.80 -1.11
CA GLU A 265 -17.59 -19.08 -0.42
C GLU A 265 -17.99 -20.56 -0.49
N ARG A 266 -17.75 -21.21 -1.64
CA ARG A 266 -18.02 -22.65 -1.83
C ARG A 266 -17.01 -23.53 -1.09
N SER A 267 -15.79 -23.03 -0.92
CA SER A 267 -14.65 -23.83 -0.45
C SER A 267 -14.38 -23.69 1.06
N SER A 268 -14.91 -22.67 1.72
CA SER A 268 -14.67 -22.42 3.16
C SER A 268 -15.87 -21.78 3.85
N GLN A 269 -16.27 -22.37 4.98
CA GLN A 269 -17.36 -21.89 5.81
C GLN A 269 -17.07 -20.50 6.41
N LEU A 270 -15.82 -20.25 6.83
CA LEU A 270 -15.42 -18.93 7.36
C LEU A 270 -15.52 -17.85 6.27
N TRP A 271 -15.05 -18.15 5.05
CA TRP A 271 -15.21 -17.22 3.93
C TRP A 271 -16.68 -16.96 3.61
N LYS A 272 -17.53 -17.99 3.62
CA LYS A 272 -18.96 -17.84 3.42
C LYS A 272 -19.59 -16.86 4.42
N GLU A 273 -19.28 -17.00 5.71
CA GLU A 273 -19.78 -16.09 6.75
C GLU A 273 -19.32 -14.64 6.52
N ILE A 274 -18.04 -14.45 6.22
CA ILE A 274 -17.45 -13.12 5.94
C ILE A 274 -18.10 -12.49 4.70
N ILE A 275 -18.17 -13.22 3.59
CA ILE A 275 -18.69 -12.74 2.30
C ILE A 275 -20.18 -12.43 2.38
N VAL A 276 -20.99 -13.27 3.06
CA VAL A 276 -22.42 -13.01 3.26
C VAL A 276 -22.64 -11.70 4.02
N GLU A 277 -21.85 -11.44 5.06
CA GLU A 277 -21.96 -10.18 5.79
C GLU A 277 -21.55 -8.98 4.93
N LEU A 278 -20.43 -9.08 4.20
CA LEU A 278 -19.96 -8.03 3.31
C LEU A 278 -20.97 -7.73 2.19
N ARG A 279 -21.66 -8.74 1.65
CA ARG A 279 -22.74 -8.53 0.66
C ARG A 279 -23.92 -7.76 1.24
N LYS A 280 -24.33 -8.05 2.49
CA LYS A 280 -25.38 -7.27 3.17
C LYS A 280 -25.00 -5.79 3.33
N ALA A 281 -23.71 -5.51 3.51
CA ALA A 281 -23.17 -4.16 3.57
C ALA A 281 -22.86 -3.54 2.19
N ASN A 282 -23.15 -4.25 1.09
CA ASN A 282 -22.81 -3.84 -0.28
C ASN A 282 -21.31 -3.55 -0.49
N LEU A 283 -20.43 -4.37 0.13
CA LEU A 283 -18.97 -4.24 0.09
C LEU A 283 -18.29 -5.31 -0.78
N VAL A 284 -19.05 -6.23 -1.38
CA VAL A 284 -18.54 -7.17 -2.39
C VAL A 284 -19.04 -6.72 -3.76
N LYS A 285 -18.13 -6.21 -4.59
CA LYS A 285 -18.46 -5.66 -5.93
C LYS A 285 -17.42 -6.06 -6.95
N PRO A 286 -17.77 -6.13 -8.26
CA PRO A 286 -16.79 -6.42 -9.31
C PRO A 286 -15.92 -5.20 -9.68
N TYR A 287 -16.10 -4.07 -8.98
CA TYR A 287 -15.37 -2.83 -9.21
C TYR A 287 -15.19 -2.07 -7.91
N LEU A 288 -14.16 -1.22 -7.82
CA LEU A 288 -14.01 -0.20 -6.79
C LEU A 288 -14.49 1.15 -7.31
N THR A 289 -15.28 1.88 -6.51
CA THR A 289 -15.70 3.24 -6.87
C THR A 289 -14.62 4.23 -6.44
N LEU A 290 -13.95 4.82 -7.44
CA LEU A 290 -12.98 5.90 -7.28
C LEU A 290 -13.72 7.23 -7.33
N ARG A 291 -13.41 8.16 -6.42
CA ARG A 291 -14.01 9.50 -6.36
C ARG A 291 -12.94 10.58 -6.39
N CYS A 292 -13.18 11.65 -7.13
CA CYS A 292 -12.25 12.77 -7.17
C CYS A 292 -12.41 13.67 -5.93
N GLU A 293 -11.32 13.89 -5.19
CA GLU A 293 -11.31 14.76 -4.00
C GLU A 293 -11.64 16.23 -4.33
N ASN A 294 -11.28 16.71 -5.53
CA ASN A 294 -11.56 18.09 -5.95
C ASN A 294 -12.94 18.24 -6.64
N HIS A 295 -13.51 17.15 -7.14
CA HIS A 295 -14.77 17.14 -7.90
C HIS A 295 -15.64 15.97 -7.41
N PRO A 296 -16.31 16.11 -6.26
CA PRO A 296 -17.00 15.00 -5.59
C PRO A 296 -18.13 14.36 -6.41
N GLU A 297 -18.64 15.06 -7.42
CA GLU A 297 -19.63 14.57 -8.38
C GLU A 297 -19.03 13.62 -9.44
N MET A 298 -17.71 13.64 -9.62
CA MET A 298 -17.00 12.82 -10.59
C MET A 298 -16.51 11.53 -9.93
N TYR A 299 -17.00 10.40 -10.43
CA TYR A 299 -16.61 9.07 -9.98
C TYR A 299 -16.30 8.14 -11.16
N THR A 300 -15.55 7.07 -10.90
CA THR A 300 -15.18 6.05 -11.87
C THR A 300 -15.29 4.67 -11.23
N TYR A 301 -15.88 3.72 -11.93
CA TYR A 301 -15.92 2.33 -11.50
C TYR A 301 -14.71 1.60 -12.07
N ALA A 302 -13.77 1.21 -11.20
CA ALA A 302 -12.57 0.49 -11.59
C ALA A 302 -12.74 -1.01 -11.38
N SER A 303 -13.05 -1.73 -12.47
CA SER A 303 -13.16 -3.20 -12.50
C SER A 303 -11.85 -3.86 -12.94
N THR A 304 -11.05 -3.15 -13.73
CA THR A 304 -9.78 -3.61 -14.30
C THR A 304 -8.70 -2.55 -14.14
N ALA A 305 -7.44 -2.94 -14.37
CA ALA A 305 -6.31 -2.01 -14.33
C ALA A 305 -6.43 -0.85 -15.35
N HIS A 306 -7.07 -1.08 -16.50
CA HIS A 306 -7.25 -0.07 -17.55
C HIS A 306 -8.20 1.06 -17.12
N ASP A 307 -9.17 0.76 -16.25
CA ASP A 307 -10.15 1.76 -15.80
C ASP A 307 -9.50 2.92 -15.03
N PHE A 308 -8.32 2.70 -14.44
CA PHE A 308 -7.54 3.73 -13.75
C PHE A 308 -6.97 4.80 -14.71
N GLU A 309 -6.94 4.55 -16.02
CA GLU A 309 -6.57 5.56 -17.02
C GLU A 309 -7.59 6.72 -17.08
N ASN A 310 -8.84 6.47 -16.64
CA ASN A 310 -9.89 7.49 -16.56
C ASN A 310 -9.73 8.45 -15.36
N VAL A 311 -8.80 8.15 -14.44
CA VAL A 311 -8.47 8.98 -13.27
C VAL A 311 -6.99 9.39 -13.26
N PRO A 312 -6.52 10.11 -14.29
CA PRO A 312 -5.11 10.41 -14.47
C PRO A 312 -4.57 11.23 -13.30
N ILE A 313 -3.40 10.83 -12.78
CA ILE A 313 -2.70 11.55 -11.70
C ILE A 313 -3.58 11.70 -10.43
N GLY A 314 -4.48 10.75 -10.21
CA GLY A 314 -5.35 10.68 -9.02
C GLY A 314 -6.55 11.63 -9.04
N GLY A 315 -6.69 12.50 -10.05
CA GLY A 315 -7.90 13.31 -10.22
C GLY A 315 -8.76 12.84 -11.39
N CYS A 316 -9.81 13.60 -11.70
CA CYS A 316 -10.68 13.33 -12.84
C CYS A 316 -10.21 14.03 -14.12
N ASN A 317 -10.93 13.81 -15.23
CA ASN A 317 -10.60 14.40 -16.53
C ASN A 317 -10.97 15.90 -16.69
N LYS A 318 -11.50 16.55 -15.65
CA LYS A 318 -11.75 18.00 -15.68
C LYS A 318 -10.42 18.77 -15.64
N PRO A 319 -10.33 19.99 -16.21
CA PRO A 319 -9.16 20.83 -16.04
C PRO A 319 -8.94 21.18 -14.56
N CYS A 320 -7.68 21.28 -14.11
CA CYS A 320 -7.37 21.62 -12.72
C CYS A 320 -7.91 23.00 -12.31
N GLY A 321 -7.84 23.99 -13.21
CA GLY A 321 -8.43 25.32 -12.99
C GLY A 321 -7.69 26.23 -11.98
N LYS A 322 -6.74 25.70 -11.19
CA LYS A 322 -5.96 26.51 -10.24
C LYS A 322 -4.93 27.40 -10.93
N TYR A 323 -4.63 28.55 -10.31
CA TYR A 323 -3.60 29.47 -10.76
C TYR A 323 -2.23 29.06 -10.20
N LEU A 324 -1.23 29.00 -11.09
CA LEU A 324 0.17 28.87 -10.75
C LEU A 324 0.69 30.18 -10.13
N PRO A 325 1.82 30.17 -9.39
CA PRO A 325 2.45 31.38 -8.85
C PRO A 325 2.75 32.46 -9.90
N CYS A 326 2.89 32.08 -11.17
CA CYS A 326 3.08 33.01 -12.28
C CYS A 326 1.80 33.67 -12.82
N GLY A 327 0.62 33.36 -12.23
CA GLY A 327 -0.69 33.86 -12.65
C GLY A 327 -1.31 33.13 -13.85
N HIS A 328 -0.67 32.09 -14.37
CA HIS A 328 -1.26 31.22 -15.40
C HIS A 328 -2.09 30.10 -14.79
N ILE A 329 -3.14 29.66 -15.48
CA ILE A 329 -3.92 28.49 -15.09
C ILE A 329 -3.08 27.22 -15.33
N CYS A 330 -3.12 26.29 -14.37
CA CYS A 330 -2.50 24.99 -14.45
C CYS A 330 -2.90 24.27 -15.75
N PRO A 331 -1.94 23.81 -16.57
CA PRO A 331 -2.23 23.16 -17.84
C PRO A 331 -2.60 21.67 -17.70
N ARG A 332 -2.54 21.10 -16.48
CA ARG A 332 -2.82 19.68 -16.23
C ARG A 332 -4.32 19.45 -16.00
N SER A 333 -4.75 18.20 -16.22
CA SER A 333 -6.03 17.70 -15.71
C SER A 333 -6.06 17.77 -14.18
N CYS A 334 -7.24 17.64 -13.58
CA CYS A 334 -7.41 17.63 -12.15
C CYS A 334 -6.44 16.63 -11.51
N HIS A 335 -5.72 17.06 -10.48
CA HIS A 335 -4.77 16.24 -9.73
C HIS A 335 -4.86 16.61 -8.24
N VAL A 336 -4.57 15.65 -7.37
CA VAL A 336 -4.67 15.81 -5.91
C VAL A 336 -3.29 16.07 -5.29
N VAL A 337 -2.23 15.53 -5.88
CA VAL A 337 -0.83 15.83 -5.53
C VAL A 337 -0.43 17.25 -5.96
N ASP A 338 0.56 17.85 -5.29
CA ASP A 338 1.06 19.21 -5.57
C ASP A 338 -0.04 20.29 -5.49
N ILE A 339 -0.74 20.34 -4.36
CA ILE A 339 -1.85 21.27 -4.11
C ILE A 339 -1.43 22.73 -4.32
N LEU A 340 -0.19 23.06 -3.96
CA LEU A 340 0.42 24.39 -4.10
C LEU A 340 0.98 24.68 -5.52
N HIS A 341 0.98 23.68 -6.41
CA HIS A 341 1.46 23.79 -7.79
C HIS A 341 2.91 24.30 -7.89
N GLU A 342 3.75 23.90 -6.95
CA GLU A 342 5.16 24.30 -6.90
C GLU A 342 5.97 23.61 -7.99
N HIS A 343 5.55 22.41 -8.40
CA HIS A 343 6.28 21.56 -9.34
C HIS A 343 5.65 21.54 -10.74
N VAL A 344 4.65 22.39 -10.99
CA VAL A 344 3.99 22.51 -12.30
C VAL A 344 4.70 23.53 -13.19
N THR A 345 5.40 23.04 -14.21
CA THR A 345 6.10 23.90 -15.18
C THR A 345 5.12 24.58 -16.13
N CYS A 346 5.15 25.92 -16.16
CA CYS A 346 4.35 26.71 -17.09
C CYS A 346 5.04 26.89 -18.45
N TYR A 347 4.42 26.38 -19.51
CA TYR A 347 4.89 26.53 -20.90
C TYR A 347 4.16 27.62 -21.70
N ARG A 348 3.23 28.36 -21.07
CA ARG A 348 2.54 29.48 -21.73
C ARG A 348 3.50 30.66 -21.97
N PRO A 349 3.20 31.55 -22.94
CA PRO A 349 3.96 32.79 -23.14
C PRO A 349 4.05 33.60 -21.85
N CYS A 350 5.21 34.18 -21.56
CA CYS A 350 5.40 34.96 -20.34
C CYS A 350 4.56 36.25 -20.39
N LYS A 351 3.73 36.49 -19.37
CA LYS A 351 2.96 37.73 -19.22
C LYS A 351 3.72 38.86 -18.51
N LYS A 352 4.94 38.60 -18.03
CA LYS A 352 5.76 39.60 -17.34
C LYS A 352 6.31 40.60 -18.36
N ILE A 353 6.35 41.87 -17.97
CA ILE A 353 7.14 42.89 -18.65
C ILE A 353 8.61 42.52 -18.49
N ASN A 354 9.39 42.70 -19.56
CA ASN A 354 10.81 42.41 -19.54
C ASN A 354 11.52 43.37 -18.55
N PRO A 355 12.24 42.87 -17.53
CA PRO A 355 12.82 43.71 -16.49
C PRO A 355 13.87 44.69 -17.02
N ASN A 356 14.54 44.34 -18.14
CA ASN A 356 15.57 45.16 -18.77
C ASN A 356 15.00 45.95 -19.97
N CYS A 357 13.71 46.27 -19.95
CA CYS A 357 13.04 47.03 -20.99
C CYS A 357 12.47 48.34 -20.45
N THR A 358 12.97 49.46 -20.96
CA THR A 358 12.48 50.80 -20.61
C THR A 358 11.16 51.16 -21.30
N LEU A 359 10.80 50.46 -22.37
CA LEU A 359 9.58 50.68 -23.16
C LEU A 359 8.40 49.77 -22.75
N GLY A 360 8.55 48.99 -21.68
CA GLY A 360 7.46 48.17 -21.13
C GLY A 360 7.08 46.95 -21.97
N HIS A 361 7.95 46.47 -22.86
CA HIS A 361 7.65 45.32 -23.71
C HIS A 361 7.45 44.02 -22.93
N GLN A 362 6.44 43.24 -23.33
CA GLN A 362 6.20 41.90 -22.79
C GLN A 362 7.33 40.93 -23.16
N CYS A 363 7.69 40.05 -22.23
CA CYS A 363 8.70 39.03 -22.44
C CYS A 363 8.25 38.01 -23.51
N THR A 364 9.13 37.72 -24.48
CA THR A 364 8.87 36.78 -25.58
C THR A 364 9.20 35.32 -25.24
N LYS A 365 9.76 35.06 -24.06
CA LYS A 365 10.13 33.70 -23.61
C LYS A 365 8.94 32.93 -23.02
N LYS A 366 9.09 31.62 -22.84
CA LYS A 366 8.11 30.81 -22.07
C LYS A 366 8.17 31.15 -20.59
N CYS A 367 7.04 31.01 -19.89
CA CYS A 367 6.88 31.48 -18.52
C CYS A 367 7.85 30.85 -17.50
N HIS A 368 8.21 29.57 -17.65
CA HIS A 368 9.22 28.92 -16.81
C HIS A 368 10.66 29.42 -17.06
N GLN A 369 10.92 30.10 -18.17
CA GLN A 369 12.25 30.59 -18.50
C GLN A 369 12.49 31.93 -17.80
N LYS A 370 13.69 32.12 -17.25
CA LYS A 370 14.10 33.41 -16.68
C LYS A 370 14.01 34.50 -17.74
N CYS A 371 13.26 35.56 -17.45
CA CYS A 371 13.19 36.75 -18.29
C CYS A 371 14.62 37.31 -18.43
N GLY A 372 15.06 37.48 -19.68
CA GLY A 372 16.36 38.08 -20.00
C GLY A 372 16.13 39.31 -20.86
N ASP A 373 17.15 39.79 -21.57
CA ASP A 373 17.09 41.08 -22.25
C ASP A 373 16.02 41.20 -23.33
N CYS A 374 15.51 42.43 -23.50
CA CYS A 374 14.46 42.73 -24.48
C CYS A 374 14.99 42.77 -25.90
N LYS A 375 14.67 41.72 -26.67
CA LYS A 375 15.08 41.57 -28.08
C LYS A 375 14.10 42.18 -29.10
N ILE A 376 13.05 42.86 -28.65
CA ILE A 376 12.14 43.57 -29.56
C ILE A 376 12.92 44.70 -30.23
N VAL A 377 12.90 44.73 -31.56
CA VAL A 377 13.60 45.75 -32.35
C VAL A 377 12.80 47.03 -32.29
N VAL A 378 13.47 48.13 -31.96
CA VAL A 378 12.89 49.48 -31.92
C VAL A 378 13.80 50.45 -32.65
N VAL A 379 13.20 51.49 -33.24
CA VAL A 379 13.94 52.57 -33.89
C VAL A 379 14.48 53.51 -32.81
N LYS A 380 15.80 53.71 -32.79
CA LYS A 380 16.48 54.63 -31.87
C LYS A 380 17.30 55.66 -32.65
N VAL A 381 17.40 56.87 -32.10
CA VAL A 381 18.27 57.93 -32.63
C VAL A 381 19.68 57.72 -32.10
N ILE A 382 20.67 57.65 -32.98
CA ILE A 382 22.09 57.54 -32.61
C ILE A 382 22.58 58.91 -32.13
N PRO A 383 23.05 59.07 -30.87
CA PRO A 383 23.40 60.37 -30.32
C PRO A 383 24.53 61.11 -31.06
N MET A 384 25.49 60.37 -31.63
CA MET A 384 26.67 60.95 -32.29
C MET A 384 26.41 61.49 -33.70
N CYS A 385 25.49 60.88 -34.46
CA CYS A 385 25.26 61.24 -35.87
C CYS A 385 23.79 61.52 -36.22
N ARG A 386 22.87 61.42 -35.24
CA ARG A 386 21.42 61.65 -35.34
C ARG A 386 20.66 60.77 -36.35
N HIS A 387 21.29 59.76 -36.93
CA HIS A 387 20.60 58.78 -37.78
C HIS A 387 19.67 57.88 -36.96
N LEU A 388 18.65 57.34 -37.64
CA LEU A 388 17.75 56.34 -37.09
C LEU A 388 18.32 54.94 -37.35
N ALA A 389 18.33 54.09 -36.32
CA ALA A 389 18.77 52.71 -36.43
C ALA A 389 17.82 51.76 -35.71
N GLU A 390 17.65 50.58 -36.29
CA GLU A 390 16.88 49.48 -35.72
C GLU A 390 17.75 48.64 -34.79
N LEU A 391 17.51 48.74 -33.47
CA LEU A 391 18.29 48.04 -32.46
C LEU A 391 17.36 47.30 -31.49
N PRO A 392 17.78 46.13 -30.96
CA PRO A 392 17.13 45.51 -29.81
C PRO A 392 16.91 46.51 -28.67
N CYS A 393 15.70 46.52 -28.10
CA CYS A 393 15.28 47.49 -27.10
C CYS A 393 16.23 47.62 -25.90
N HIS A 394 16.85 46.52 -25.45
CA HIS A 394 17.80 46.53 -24.34
C HIS A 394 19.16 47.17 -24.66
N LEU A 395 19.55 47.25 -25.95
CA LEU A 395 20.85 47.78 -26.33
C LEU A 395 20.84 49.30 -26.32
N ASP A 396 21.84 49.90 -25.69
CA ASP A 396 22.06 51.34 -25.72
C ASP A 396 22.56 51.76 -27.13
N PRO A 397 21.95 52.78 -27.76
CA PRO A 397 22.45 53.36 -29.01
C PRO A 397 23.93 53.75 -29.01
N PHE A 398 24.50 54.11 -27.85
CA PHE A 398 25.92 54.43 -27.70
C PHE A 398 26.84 53.22 -27.87
N THR A 399 26.45 52.06 -27.33
CA THR A 399 27.31 50.86 -27.27
C THR A 399 27.00 49.85 -28.37
N GLY A 400 25.77 49.82 -28.87
CA GLY A 400 25.32 48.86 -29.89
C GLY A 400 26.01 49.03 -31.26
N PHE A 401 26.41 50.26 -31.60
CA PHE A 401 27.14 50.52 -32.85
C PHE A 401 28.62 50.14 -32.79
N ALA A 402 29.26 50.21 -31.61
CA ALA A 402 30.67 49.84 -31.45
C ALA A 402 30.93 48.34 -31.77
N MET A 403 29.90 47.49 -31.71
CA MET A 403 30.02 46.05 -32.02
C MET A 403 29.69 45.67 -33.47
N GLN A 404 29.06 46.55 -34.26
CA GLN A 404 28.75 46.26 -35.68
C GLN A 404 29.81 46.80 -36.66
N SER A 405 30.76 47.60 -36.17
CA SER A 405 31.83 48.20 -37.00
C SER A 405 33.10 47.35 -37.12
N VAL A 406 33.10 46.11 -36.63
CA VAL A 406 34.21 45.15 -36.83
C VAL A 406 33.66 43.93 -37.57
N LYS A 407 33.53 44.06 -38.88
CA LYS A 407 33.54 42.95 -39.83
C LYS A 407 34.35 43.34 -41.05
#